data_AF-A0A1J4TKX2-F1
#
_entry.id   AF-A0A1J4TKX2-F1
#
_cell.length_a   1.000
_cell.length_b   1.000
_cell.length_c   1.000
_cell.angle_alpha   90.00
_cell.angle_beta   90.00
_cell.angle_gamma   90.00
#
_symmetry.space_group_name_H-M   'P 1'
#
loop_
_entity.id
_entity.type
_entity.pdbx_description
1 polymer ?
#
loop_
_entity_poly.entity_id
_entity_poly.type
_entity_poly.pdbx_seq_one_letter_code
_entity_poly.pdbx_strand_id
1 'polypeptide(L)'
;MNKKVNVLKRLFQLFKRKSPQQNLKSAPLLIIKKTADHDTIKEYNSIEEAIADLEKDPNVSLDKIEHLKLSVKMLKDKSSIKIKNGELI
;
A
#
# COMPACT_ATOMS: atom_id res chain seq x y z
N MET A 1 31.88 -44.77 25.26
CA MET A 1 32.23 -43.35 25.00
C MET A 1 32.76 -43.25 23.57
N ASN A 2 32.37 -42.39 22.62
CA ASN A 2 31.53 -41.19 22.56
C ASN A 2 31.06 -40.98 21.10
N LYS A 3 29.91 -41.51 20.67
CA LYS A 3 29.30 -41.18 19.35
C LYS A 3 28.26 -40.06 19.41
N LYS A 4 27.91 -39.56 20.60
CA LYS A 4 26.88 -38.51 20.80
C LYS A 4 27.38 -37.07 20.54
N VAL A 5 28.69 -36.82 20.53
CA VAL A 5 29.26 -35.45 20.41
C VAL A 5 29.22 -34.91 18.97
N ASN A 6 29.06 -35.78 17.95
CA ASN A 6 29.18 -35.37 16.55
C ASN A 6 27.89 -34.86 15.90
N VAL A 7 26.72 -35.27 16.41
CA VAL A 7 25.42 -34.85 15.82
C VAL A 7 25.07 -33.44 16.26
N LEU A 8 25.24 -33.13 17.54
CA LEU A 8 25.03 -31.79 18.08
C LEU A 8 25.94 -30.75 17.42
N LYS A 9 27.22 -31.06 17.19
CA LYS A 9 28.15 -30.17 16.47
C LYS A 9 27.69 -29.84 15.05
N ARG A 10 27.14 -30.83 14.31
CA ARG A 10 26.58 -30.61 12.96
C ARG A 10 25.31 -29.77 12.99
N LEU A 11 24.45 -29.97 13.99
CA LEU A 11 23.24 -29.16 14.16
C LEU A 11 23.59 -27.69 14.47
N PHE A 12 24.59 -27.45 15.33
CA PHE A 12 25.08 -26.10 15.62
C PHE A 12 25.77 -25.42 14.42
N GLN A 13 26.33 -26.18 13.48
CA GLN A 13 26.90 -25.62 12.24
C GLN A 13 25.83 -25.09 11.28
N LEU A 14 24.61 -25.62 11.31
CA LEU A 14 23.48 -25.11 10.52
C LEU A 14 22.99 -23.75 11.05
N PHE A 15 23.04 -23.53 12.36
CA PHE A 15 22.73 -22.25 13.01
C PHE A 15 23.81 -21.17 12.81
N LYS A 16 25.03 -21.56 12.39
CA LYS A 16 26.13 -20.64 12.06
C LYS A 16 26.16 -20.24 10.59
N ARG A 17 25.10 -20.52 9.82
CA ARG A 17 24.91 -19.85 8.53
C ARG A 17 24.67 -18.38 8.81
N LYS A 18 25.74 -17.59 8.72
CA LYS A 18 25.65 -16.15 8.46
C LYS A 18 24.59 -15.98 7.38
N SER A 19 23.51 -15.31 7.72
CA SER A 19 22.48 -14.94 6.77
C SER A 19 23.16 -14.26 5.57
N PRO A 20 22.79 -14.59 4.33
CA PRO A 20 23.17 -13.80 3.16
C PRO A 20 22.34 -12.51 3.20
N GLN A 21 22.63 -11.67 4.18
CA GLN A 21 21.88 -10.43 4.45
C GLN A 21 22.84 -9.31 4.86
N GLN A 22 24.05 -9.34 4.31
CA GLN A 22 25.03 -8.27 4.47
C GLN A 22 24.86 -7.14 3.43
N ASN A 23 23.73 -7.10 2.70
CA ASN A 23 23.44 -6.05 1.70
C ASN A 23 21.94 -5.75 1.52
N LEU A 24 21.12 -5.86 2.56
CA LEU A 24 19.81 -5.19 2.56
C LEU A 24 19.97 -3.87 3.29
N LYS A 25 20.21 -2.81 2.51
CA LYS A 25 20.09 -1.42 2.99
C LYS A 25 18.72 -1.32 3.67
N SER A 26 18.72 -1.22 5.00
CA SER A 26 17.52 -1.02 5.78
C SER A 26 16.87 0.27 5.29
N ALA A 27 15.78 0.15 4.53
CA ALA A 27 14.99 1.30 4.17
C ALA A 27 14.42 1.88 5.47
N PRO A 28 14.49 3.21 5.67
CA PRO A 28 14.00 3.82 6.90
C PRO A 28 12.50 3.53 7.05
N LEU A 29 12.11 3.00 8.21
CA LEU A 29 10.71 2.83 8.57
C LEU A 29 10.14 4.20 8.95
N LEU A 30 9.26 4.73 8.11
CA LEU A 30 8.53 5.97 8.38
C LEU A 30 7.28 5.63 9.22
N ILE A 31 7.30 5.95 10.51
CA ILE A 31 6.14 5.78 11.39
C ILE A 31 5.43 7.14 11.50
N ILE A 32 4.32 7.31 10.77
CA ILE A 32 3.46 8.50 10.87
C ILE A 32 2.42 8.23 11.94
N LYS A 33 2.51 8.95 13.07
CA LYS A 33 1.48 8.93 14.11
C LYS A 33 0.35 9.87 13.69
N LYS A 34 -0.88 9.35 13.56
CA LYS A 34 -2.08 10.16 13.36
C LYS A 34 -2.28 11.04 14.60
N THR A 35 -1.97 12.33 14.49
CA THR A 35 -2.34 13.33 15.50
C THR A 35 -3.83 13.61 15.31
N ALA A 36 -4.62 13.29 16.32
CA ALA A 36 -6.06 13.51 16.34
C ALA A 36 -6.32 14.99 16.67
N ASP A 37 -6.31 15.86 15.66
CA ASP A 37 -6.75 17.26 15.78
C ASP A 37 -7.69 17.67 14.62
N HIS A 38 -8.45 16.72 14.05
CA HIS A 38 -9.44 17.02 13.01
C HIS A 38 -10.72 16.18 13.18
N ASP A 39 -11.60 16.61 14.08
CA ASP A 39 -12.91 15.99 14.38
C ASP A 39 -13.94 16.06 13.22
N THR A 40 -13.55 16.47 12.02
CA THR A 40 -14.45 16.61 10.86
C THR A 40 -13.92 16.01 9.56
N ILE A 41 -12.84 15.22 9.60
CA ILE A 41 -12.45 14.45 8.41
C ILE A 41 -13.38 13.26 8.31
N LYS A 42 -14.30 13.31 7.35
CA LYS A 42 -15.09 12.14 6.96
C LYS A 42 -14.14 11.13 6.29
N GLU A 43 -13.97 9.98 6.93
CA GLU A 43 -13.22 8.86 6.37
C GLU A 43 -14.13 8.01 5.49
N TYR A 44 -13.58 7.55 4.37
CA TYR A 44 -14.28 6.72 3.40
C TYR A 44 -13.61 5.35 3.31
N ASN A 45 -14.42 4.29 3.26
CA ASN A 45 -13.91 2.92 3.11
C ASN A 45 -13.54 2.61 1.66
N SER A 46 -14.06 3.39 0.71
CA SER A 46 -13.81 3.23 -0.72
C SER A 46 -13.94 4.54 -1.47
N ILE A 47 -13.35 4.59 -2.68
CA ILE A 47 -13.52 5.75 -3.58
C ILE A 47 -14.99 5.88 -4.01
N GLU A 48 -15.70 4.76 -4.18
CA GLU A 48 -17.14 4.74 -4.51
C GLU A 48 -17.99 5.46 -3.46
N GLU A 49 -17.67 5.25 -2.18
CA GLU A 49 -18.37 5.91 -1.07
C GLU A 49 -18.18 7.43 -1.11
N ALA A 50 -16.97 7.89 -1.42
CA ALA A 50 -16.68 9.31 -1.60
C ALA A 50 -17.39 9.91 -2.82
N ILE A 51 -17.47 9.17 -3.94
CA ILE A 51 -18.20 9.61 -5.14
C ILE A 51 -19.71 9.72 -4.85
N ALA A 52 -20.29 8.76 -4.12
CA ALA A 52 -21.71 8.76 -3.78
C ALA A 52 -22.12 9.94 -2.88
N ASP A 53 -21.19 10.46 -2.08
CA ASP A 53 -21.38 11.71 -1.35
C ASP A 53 -21.32 12.93 -2.26
N LEU A 54 -20.35 12.99 -3.18
CA LEU A 54 -20.22 14.08 -4.15
C LEU A 54 -21.45 14.18 -5.07
N GLU A 55 -22.08 13.05 -5.41
CA GLU A 55 -23.34 13.00 -6.17
C GLU A 55 -24.50 13.73 -5.50
N LYS A 56 -24.49 13.83 -4.17
CA LYS A 56 -25.54 14.48 -3.39
C LYS A 56 -25.24 15.96 -3.16
N ASP A 57 -24.02 16.41 -3.51
CA ASP A 57 -23.60 17.79 -3.32
C ASP A 57 -24.10 18.67 -4.49
N PRO A 58 -25.01 19.63 -4.25
CA PRO A 58 -25.53 20.51 -5.30
C PRO A 58 -24.46 21.45 -5.87
N ASN A 59 -23.30 21.60 -5.22
CA ASN A 59 -22.21 22.45 -5.68
C ASN A 59 -21.27 21.70 -6.65
N VAL A 60 -21.46 20.40 -6.84
CA VAL A 60 -20.66 19.59 -7.74
C VAL A 60 -21.45 19.33 -9.02
N SER A 61 -20.83 19.68 -10.15
CA SER A 61 -21.42 19.42 -11.47
C SER A 61 -21.49 17.92 -11.75
N LEU A 62 -22.65 17.46 -12.25
CA LEU A 62 -22.90 16.08 -12.64
C LEU A 62 -21.90 15.59 -13.69
N ASP A 63 -21.57 16.42 -14.69
CA ASP A 63 -20.60 16.08 -15.74
C ASP A 63 -19.22 15.74 -15.15
N LYS A 64 -18.79 16.48 -14.11
CA LYS A 64 -17.52 16.20 -13.42
C LYS A 64 -17.56 14.88 -12.66
N ILE A 65 -18.70 14.53 -12.07
CA ILE A 65 -18.91 13.27 -11.36
C ILE A 65 -18.88 12.09 -12.35
N GLU A 66 -19.53 12.22 -13.50
CA GLU A 66 -19.51 11.18 -14.54
C GLU A 66 -18.10 10.94 -15.07
N HIS A 67 -17.36 12.02 -15.36
CA HIS A 67 -15.96 11.92 -15.76
C HIS A 67 -15.08 11.24 -14.69
N LEU A 68 -15.31 11.56 -13.41
CA LEU A 68 -14.61 10.93 -12.29
C LEU A 68 -14.91 9.42 -12.21
N LYS A 69 -16.18 9.01 -12.33
CA LYS A 69 -16.57 7.60 -12.35
C LYS A 69 -15.89 6.82 -13.46
N LEU A 70 -15.87 7.36 -14.68
CA LEU A 70 -15.21 6.75 -15.83
C LEU A 70 -13.70 6.61 -15.58
N SER A 71 -13.08 7.66 -15.04
CA SER A 71 -11.65 7.65 -14.70
C SER A 71 -11.33 6.55 -13.69
N VAL A 72 -12.09 6.46 -12.60
CA VAL A 72 -11.90 5.42 -11.57
C VAL A 72 -12.09 4.02 -12.14
N LYS A 73 -13.10 3.82 -12.99
CA LYS A 73 -13.31 2.54 -13.67
C LYS A 73 -12.09 2.17 -14.53
N MET A 74 -11.60 3.10 -15.36
CA MET A 74 -10.42 2.87 -16.20
C MET A 74 -9.16 2.56 -15.39
N LEU A 75 -9.00 3.19 -14.22
CA LEU A 75 -7.88 2.93 -13.31
C LEU A 75 -7.96 1.53 -12.67
N LYS A 76 -9.17 1.06 -12.31
CA LYS A 76 -9.38 -0.27 -11.73
C LYS A 76 -9.16 -1.40 -12.73
N ASP A 77 -9.55 -1.17 -14.00
CA ASP A 77 -9.52 -2.21 -15.03
C ASP A 77 -8.12 -2.38 -15.67
N LYS A 78 -7.22 -1.39 -15.56
CA LYS A 78 -5.91 -1.41 -16.23
C LYS A 78 -4.77 -1.79 -15.28
N SER A 79 -3.86 -2.66 -15.77
CA SER A 79 -2.58 -2.96 -15.10
C SER A 79 -1.48 -1.91 -15.36
N SER A 80 -1.68 -1.03 -16.34
CA SER A 80 -0.76 0.05 -16.69
C SER A 80 -1.53 1.27 -17.19
N ILE A 81 -1.15 2.45 -16.71
CA ILE A 81 -1.82 3.71 -16.97
C ILE A 81 -0.81 4.68 -17.57
N LYS A 82 -1.20 5.41 -18.61
CA LYS A 82 -0.41 6.50 -19.19
C LYS A 82 -1.11 7.83 -18.89
N ILE A 83 -0.33 8.79 -18.42
CA ILE A 83 -0.82 10.12 -18.05
C ILE A 83 -0.09 11.14 -18.92
N LYS A 84 -0.84 12.04 -19.55
CA LYS A 84 -0.28 13.16 -20.31
C LYS A 84 -1.09 14.41 -20.02
N ASN A 85 -0.42 15.50 -19.66
CA ASN A 85 -1.06 16.79 -19.34
C ASN A 85 -2.14 16.72 -18.24
N GLY A 86 -1.99 15.80 -17.27
CA GLY A 86 -2.97 15.61 -16.21
C GLY A 86 -4.20 14.78 -16.59
N GLU A 87 -4.24 14.26 -17.82
CA GLU A 87 -5.33 13.40 -18.30
C GLU A 87 -4.87 11.96 -18.50
N LEU A 88 -5.81 11.02 -18.34
CA LEU A 88 -5.62 9.61 -18.65
C LEU A 88 -5.75 9.41 -20.17
N ILE A 89 -4.73 8.81 -20.78
CA ILE A 89 -4.68 8.48 -22.21
C ILE A 89 -4.70 6.98 -22.48
#